data_AF-A0A7G9YSX2-F1
#
_entry.id   AF-A0A7G9YSX2-F1
#
_cell.length_a   1.000
_cell.length_b   1.000
_cell.length_c   1.000
_cell.angle_alpha   90.00
_cell.angle_beta   90.00
_cell.angle_gamma   90.00
#
_symmetry.space_group_name_H-M   'P 1'
#
loop_
_entity.id
_entity.type
_entity.pdbx_description
1 polymer ?
#
loop_
_entity_poly.entity_id
_entity_poly.type
_entity_poly.pdbx_seq_one_letter_code
_entity_poly.pdbx_strand_id
1 'polypeptide(L)' 'MDLVTDGVILYDTDNFMKKQIEYLRNKLEEMSAKKIFLEDGRWYWDLKPNYKLGEVVEI' A
#
# COMPACT_ATOMS: atom_id res chain seq x y z
N MET A 1 1.52 -4.78 1.33
CA MET A 1 0.80 -3.58 1.81
C MET A 1 -0.05 -3.84 3.04
N ASP A 2 -0.25 -5.10 3.41
CA ASP A 2 -1.09 -5.50 4.55
C ASP A 2 -0.59 -4.94 5.88
N LEU A 3 0.71 -4.65 6.01
CA LEU A 3 1.24 -3.94 7.17
C LEU A 3 0.63 -2.53 7.35
N VAL A 4 0.18 -1.87 6.27
CA VAL A 4 -0.42 -0.54 6.30
C VAL A 4 -1.93 -0.60 6.58
N THR A 5 -2.61 -1.67 6.16
CA THR A 5 -4.07 -1.83 6.29
C THR A 5 -4.49 -2.68 7.49
N ASP A 6 -3.77 -3.75 7.76
CA ASP A 6 -4.16 -4.83 8.67
C ASP A 6 -3.08 -5.09 9.76
N GLY A 7 -1.95 -4.38 9.70
CA GLY A 7 -0.84 -4.51 10.64
C GLY A 7 -1.16 -3.92 12.02
N VAL A 8 -0.78 -4.65 13.07
CA VAL A 8 -0.81 -4.16 14.46
C VAL A 8 0.62 -4.03 14.96
N ILE A 9 0.97 -2.85 15.48
CA ILE A 9 2.28 -2.62 16.10
C ILE A 9 2.25 -3.20 17.52
N LEU A 10 3.04 -4.25 17.76
CA LEU A 10 3.15 -4.89 19.09
C LEU A 10 4.20 -4.21 19.98
N TYR A 11 5.25 -3.66 19.38
CA TYR A 11 6.31 -2.92 20.07
C TYR A 11 6.99 -1.97 19.07
N ASP A 12 7.20 -0.72 19.46
CA ASP A 12 7.85 0.28 18.62
C ASP A 12 8.62 1.30 19.46
N THR A 13 9.94 1.29 19.32
CA THR A 13 10.83 2.24 20.00
C THR A 13 10.97 3.49 19.14
N ASP A 14 10.83 4.67 19.74
CA ASP A 14 10.94 5.99 19.08
C ASP A 14 10.01 6.22 17.86
N ASN A 15 8.90 5.48 17.83
CA ASN A 15 7.94 5.48 16.72
C ASN A 15 8.59 5.13 15.38
N PHE A 16 9.63 4.30 15.36
CA PHE A 16 10.32 3.90 14.14
C PHE A 16 9.38 3.23 13.16
N MET A 17 8.69 2.15 13.58
CA MET A 17 7.78 1.40 12.71
C MET A 17 6.59 2.25 12.28
N LYS A 18 6.03 3.04 13.20
CA LYS A 18 4.97 3.98 12.87
C LYS A 18 5.38 4.96 11.77
N LYS A 19 6.57 5.55 11.84
CA LYS A 19 7.08 6.47 10.80
C LYS A 19 7.25 5.77 9.45
N GLN A 20 7.74 4.54 9.44
CA GLN A 20 7.87 3.77 8.20
C GLN A 20 6.53 3.43 7.57
N ILE A 21 5.54 3.04 8.38
CA ILE A 21 4.17 2.75 7.90
C ILE A 21 3.51 4.01 7.35
N GLU A 22 3.63 5.16 8.03
CA GLU A 22 3.09 6.43 7.54
C GLU A 22 3.80 6.91 6.27
N TYR A 23 5.13 6.77 6.18
CA TYR A 23 5.86 7.07 4.95
C TYR A 23 5.36 6.22 3.76
N LEU A 24 5.18 4.91 3.99
CA LEU A 24 4.67 4.00 2.98
C LEU A 24 3.24 4.38 2.58
N ARG A 25 2.37 4.70 3.55
CA ARG A 25 0.99 5.16 3.29
C ARG A 25 0.97 6.40 2.39
N ASN A 26 1.75 7.42 2.73
CA ASN A 26 1.82 8.65 1.94
C ASN A 26 2.26 8.37 0.50
N LYS A 27 3.28 7.54 0.30
CA LYS A 27 3.76 7.15 -1.03
C LYS A 27 2.67 6.44 -1.86
N LEU A 28 1.85 5.62 -1.21
CA LEU A 28 0.75 4.92 -1.87
C LEU A 28 -0.40 5.86 -2.23
N GLU A 29 -0.72 6.82 -1.35
CA GLU A 29 -1.69 7.88 -1.64
C GLU A 29 -1.23 8.76 -2.82
N GLU A 30 0.05 9.15 -2.86
CA GLU A 30 0.64 9.87 -4.00
C GLU A 30 0.51 9.10 -5.31
N MET A 31 0.64 7.77 -5.26
CA MET A 31 0.47 6.89 -6.43
C MET A 31 -1.01 6.57 -6.74
N SER A 32 -1.95 7.11 -5.96
CA SER A 32 -3.38 6.78 -6.03
C SER A 32 -3.66 5.28 -5.88
N ALA A 33 -2.81 4.56 -5.15
CA ALA A 33 -2.93 3.12 -4.99
C ALA A 33 -4.19 2.73 -4.21
N LYS A 34 -4.86 1.65 -4.61
CA LYS A 34 -6.13 1.18 -4.02
C LYS A 34 -6.12 -0.33 -3.79
N LYS A 35 -6.67 -0.79 -2.67
CA LYS A 35 -6.98 -2.21 -2.43
C LYS A 35 -8.33 -2.51 -3.07
N ILE A 36 -8.35 -3.35 -4.10
CA ILE A 36 -9.57 -3.77 -4.79
C ILE A 36 -9.95 -5.15 -4.28
N PHE A 37 -11.17 -5.26 -3.75
CA PHE A 37 -11.76 -6.53 -3.33
C PHE A 37 -12.61 -7.11 -4.46
N LEU A 38 -12.46 -8.40 -4.71
CA LEU A 38 -13.22 -9.18 -5.67
C LEU A 38 -14.42 -9.86 -4.98
N GLU A 39 -15.43 -10.21 -5.76
CA GLU A 39 -16.67 -10.82 -5.26
C GLU A 39 -16.46 -12.15 -4.52
N ASP A 40 -15.36 -12.86 -4.81
CA ASP A 40 -15.00 -14.13 -4.17
C ASP A 40 -14.11 -13.98 -2.92
N GLY A 41 -13.95 -12.75 -2.42
CA GLY A 41 -13.17 -12.45 -1.22
C GLY A 41 -11.67 -12.33 -1.45
N ARG A 42 -11.18 -12.54 -2.67
CA ARG A 42 -9.80 -12.21 -3.05
C ARG A 42 -9.65 -10.69 -3.15
N TRP A 43 -8.41 -10.22 -3.07
CA TRP A 43 -8.10 -8.81 -3.25
C TRP A 43 -6.74 -8.64 -3.92
N TYR A 44 -6.53 -7.48 -4.56
CA TYR A 44 -5.23 -7.07 -5.07
C TYR A 44 -5.02 -5.58 -4.84
N TRP A 45 -3.76 -5.15 -4.86
CA TRP A 45 -3.42 -3.73 -4.88
C TRP A 45 -3.30 -3.24 -6.31
N ASP A 46 -4.13 -2.27 -6.67
CA ASP A 46 -3.96 -1.44 -7.84
C ASP A 46 -3.04 -0.28 -7.47
N LEU A 47 -1.75 -0.38 -7.79
CA LEU A 47 -0.74 0.61 -7.39
C LEU A 47 -0.69 1.85 -8.28
N LYS A 48 -1.36 1.84 -9.44
CA LYS A 48 -1.43 2.97 -10.37
C LYS A 48 -2.72 2.82 -11.18
N PRO A 49 -3.87 3.31 -10.69
CA PRO A 49 -5.16 3.10 -11.35
C PRO A 49 -5.27 3.74 -12.75
N ASN A 50 -4.35 4.65 -13.10
CA ASN A 50 -4.24 5.26 -14.42
C ASN A 50 -3.24 4.53 -15.34
N TYR A 51 -2.77 3.35 -14.95
CA TYR A 51 -1.77 2.61 -15.71
C TYR A 51 -2.32 2.20 -17.07
N LYS A 52 -1.61 2.60 -18.14
CA LYS A 52 -1.88 2.10 -19.48
C LYS A 52 -1.12 0.79 -19.66
N LEU A 53 -1.83 -0.25 -20.10
CA LEU A 53 -1.23 -1.53 -20.46
C LEU A 53 -0.04 -1.29 -21.42
N GLY A 54 1.18 -1.60 -21.00
CA GLY A 54 2.41 -1.40 -21.78
C GLY A 54 3.33 -0.27 -21.34
N GLU A 55 3.02 0.48 -20.27
CA GLU A 55 4.05 1.27 -19.59
C GLU A 55 5.11 0.34 -18.99
N VAL A 56 6.38 0.77 -18.95
CA VAL A 56 7.43 0.10 -18.18
C VAL A 56 7.46 0.79 -16.83
N VAL A 57 7.17 0.05 -15.76
CA VAL A 57 7.40 0.54 -14.39
C VAL A 57 8.84 0.21 -14.03
N GLU A 58 9.69 1.21 -13.93
CA GLU A 58 10.95 1.06 -13.20
C GLU A 58 10.63 0.97 -11.70
N ILE A 59 11.12 -0.10 -11.07
CA ILE A 59 11.01 -0.39 -9.63
C ILE A 59 12.29 0.04 -8.93
#